data_AF-A0A3C7W7M0-F1
#
_entry.id   AF-A0A3C7W7M0-F1
#
_cell.length_a   1.000
_cell.length_b   1.000
_cell.length_c   1.000
_cell.angle_alpha   90.00
_cell.angle_beta   90.00
_cell.angle_gamma   90.00
#
_symmetry.space_group_name_H-M   'P 1'
#
loop_
_entity.id
_entity.type
_entity.pdbx_description
1 polymer ?
#
loop_
_entity_poly.entity_id
_entity_poly.type
_entity_poly.pdbx_seq_one_letter_code
_entity_poly.pdbx_strand_id
1 'polypeptide(L)'
;PGDVARLTQSTDVAFRVSFEGEVPRAAELYWRGLVMSVLEDDTWRSLRFFDLPPSQRRPAPVETEGEPLDYSVIIEPTQQNWLYALRFARPQDAGVMALADYTLYSPGILESERRYSVRSWPAAAIGLELDPWRRRVETRLPEEGNPRSRALAEELHAAADSDAAYIDRVLALFREQPFRYTLQPPLLGEEPVDDFLFGTRAGFCEHYANAFAVLMRAAGVPARVVAGYQGGEINPMNGTVIVHQFDAHAWNEVWLEGRGWVRVDPTAAVSPARVEFGLETAVQGEGSFLADSPLSPLRYRGIDWVNALRLRYDALTYRWQSWVVGFDAEQQVELLGEWFGRIDAKRFIAVLLGAFGVVLAAVALSLLVRAGPRRDPVARAWGRLRGRLRARGVPVHAGDSPASALARARIVFPGSGSELDALAEDFTALLYRPGAGGDLRQLRARLRRLRLRRRA
;
A
#
# COMPACT_ATOMS: atom_id res chain seq x y z
N PRO A 1 5.70 -13.56 -17.31
CA PRO A 1 4.73 -12.50 -16.93
C PRO A 1 3.81 -12.99 -15.81
N GLY A 2 3.56 -12.20 -14.75
CA GLY A 2 2.64 -12.51 -13.65
C GLY A 2 3.11 -12.06 -12.26
N ASP A 3 4.41 -11.83 -12.05
CA ASP A 3 4.95 -11.53 -10.72
C ASP A 3 4.70 -10.08 -10.29
N VAL A 4 4.89 -9.12 -11.20
CA VAL A 4 4.54 -7.71 -10.96
C VAL A 4 3.04 -7.55 -10.73
N ALA A 5 2.18 -8.35 -11.36
CA ALA A 5 0.73 -8.28 -11.13
C ALA A 5 0.36 -8.51 -9.66
N ARG A 6 1.06 -9.43 -8.96
CA ARG A 6 0.85 -9.65 -7.52
C ARG A 6 1.29 -8.45 -6.69
N LEU A 7 2.41 -7.83 -7.03
CA LEU A 7 2.88 -6.60 -6.37
C LEU A 7 1.93 -5.43 -6.60
N THR A 8 1.35 -5.31 -7.81
CA THR A 8 0.37 -4.27 -8.16
C THR A 8 -0.91 -4.26 -7.30
N GLN A 9 -1.17 -5.36 -6.58
CA GLN A 9 -2.32 -5.48 -5.65
C GLN A 9 -1.94 -5.28 -4.18
N SER A 10 -0.64 -5.14 -3.85
CA SER A 10 -0.18 -4.92 -2.47
C SER A 10 -0.09 -3.44 -2.13
N THR A 11 -0.53 -3.12 -0.91
CA THR A 11 -0.50 -1.77 -0.33
C THR A 11 0.71 -1.52 0.55
N ASP A 12 1.60 -2.50 0.65
CA ASP A 12 2.78 -2.38 1.49
C ASP A 12 3.72 -1.32 0.91
N VAL A 13 4.46 -0.66 1.80
CA VAL A 13 5.51 0.27 1.35
C VAL A 13 6.69 -0.55 0.88
N ALA A 14 7.27 -0.19 -0.27
CA ALA A 14 8.51 -0.78 -0.76
C ALA A 14 9.71 -0.01 -0.20
N PHE A 15 9.66 1.32 -0.30
CA PHE A 15 10.68 2.22 0.24
C PHE A 15 10.17 3.66 0.31
N ARG A 16 10.90 4.49 1.06
CA ARG A 16 10.70 5.94 1.15
C ARG A 16 11.93 6.68 0.68
N VAL A 17 11.73 7.80 0.00
CA VAL A 17 12.81 8.62 -0.55
C VAL A 17 12.73 10.05 -0.02
N SER A 18 13.88 10.60 0.37
CA SER A 18 14.03 11.99 0.77
C SER A 18 15.09 12.64 -0.10
N PHE A 19 14.67 13.61 -0.92
CA PHE A 19 15.56 14.43 -1.74
C PHE A 19 16.16 15.56 -0.91
N GLU A 20 17.41 15.95 -1.22
CA GLU A 20 18.01 17.16 -0.64
C GLU A 20 17.48 18.44 -1.30
N GLY A 21 17.00 18.34 -2.54
CA GLY A 21 16.43 19.44 -3.33
C GLY A 21 14.95 19.25 -3.67
N GLU A 22 14.52 19.86 -4.77
CA GLU A 22 13.15 19.71 -5.29
C GLU A 22 12.88 18.26 -5.71
N VAL A 23 11.70 17.75 -5.35
CA VAL A 23 11.26 16.40 -5.74
C VAL A 23 10.91 16.43 -7.24
N PRO A 24 11.55 15.58 -8.07
CA PRO A 24 11.22 15.48 -9.49
C PRO A 24 9.76 15.11 -9.74
N ARG A 25 9.27 15.37 -10.95
CA ARG A 25 7.90 15.01 -11.32
C ARG A 25 7.71 13.49 -11.30
N ALA A 26 6.50 13.00 -11.01
CA ALA A 26 6.20 11.57 -10.98
C ALA A 26 6.62 10.82 -12.26
N ALA A 27 6.46 11.46 -13.43
CA ALA A 27 6.89 10.92 -14.72
C ALA A 27 8.42 10.78 -14.89
N GLU A 28 9.21 11.41 -14.03
CA GLU A 28 10.69 11.31 -14.03
C GLU A 28 11.18 10.25 -13.03
N LEU A 29 10.36 9.91 -12.03
CA LEU A 29 10.66 8.97 -10.95
C LEU A 29 10.56 7.50 -11.40
N TYR A 30 11.58 7.03 -12.12
CA TYR A 30 11.76 5.61 -12.45
C TYR A 30 12.86 5.04 -11.57
N TRP A 31 12.43 4.28 -10.56
CA TRP A 31 13.28 3.63 -9.58
C TRP A 31 13.78 2.30 -10.12
N ARG A 32 14.92 2.33 -10.79
CA ARG A 32 15.60 1.15 -11.34
C ARG A 32 15.95 0.19 -10.20
N GLY A 33 15.52 -1.06 -10.33
CA GLY A 33 15.99 -2.18 -9.53
C GLY A 33 16.81 -3.13 -10.40
N LEU A 34 16.16 -4.18 -10.90
CA LEU A 34 16.80 -5.25 -11.65
C LEU A 34 16.83 -4.97 -13.16
N VAL A 35 17.91 -5.40 -13.80
CA VAL A 35 18.05 -5.42 -15.25
C VAL A 35 18.05 -6.87 -15.71
N MET A 36 17.12 -7.21 -16.60
CA MET A 36 16.94 -8.54 -17.12
C MET A 36 17.34 -8.58 -18.58
N SER A 37 18.40 -9.33 -18.86
CA SER A 37 19.04 -9.39 -20.18
C SER A 37 18.89 -10.76 -20.83
N VAL A 38 18.50 -11.79 -20.10
CA VAL A 38 18.37 -13.14 -20.65
C VAL A 38 16.90 -13.54 -20.65
N LEU A 39 16.42 -13.94 -21.81
CA LEU A 39 15.10 -14.53 -22.01
C LEU A 39 15.29 -16.02 -22.32
N GLU A 40 14.90 -16.87 -21.39
CA GLU A 40 14.96 -18.33 -21.47
C GLU A 40 13.63 -18.87 -20.91
N ASP A 41 13.01 -19.85 -21.59
CA ASP A 41 11.73 -20.45 -21.19
C ASP A 41 10.65 -19.40 -20.83
N ASP A 42 10.46 -18.41 -21.71
CA ASP A 42 9.54 -17.27 -21.56
C ASP A 42 9.72 -16.43 -20.28
N THR A 43 10.88 -16.60 -19.63
CA THR A 43 11.20 -15.95 -18.36
C THR A 43 12.42 -15.05 -18.52
N TRP A 44 12.25 -13.80 -18.09
CA TRP A 44 13.33 -12.83 -18.04
C TRP A 44 14.14 -13.02 -16.76
N ARG A 45 15.47 -13.04 -16.90
CA ARG A 45 16.40 -13.06 -15.75
C ARG A 45 17.57 -12.12 -15.94
N SER A 46 18.14 -11.69 -14.82
CA SER A 46 19.37 -10.90 -14.78
C SER A 46 20.61 -11.74 -15.11
N LEU A 47 21.65 -11.07 -15.60
CA LEU A 47 22.97 -11.67 -15.75
C LEU A 47 23.61 -11.84 -14.37
N ARG A 48 24.12 -13.03 -14.10
CA ARG A 48 24.86 -13.33 -12.86
C ARG A 48 26.33 -12.99 -13.05
N PHE A 49 27.07 -12.93 -11.92
CA PHE A 49 28.50 -12.65 -11.93
C PHE A 49 29.31 -13.55 -12.87
N PHE A 50 28.97 -14.84 -12.94
CA PHE A 50 29.65 -15.81 -13.80
C PHE A 50 29.19 -15.80 -15.26
N ASP A 51 28.05 -15.18 -15.57
CA ASP A 51 27.60 -15.00 -16.94
C ASP A 51 28.45 -13.90 -17.64
N LEU A 52 29.06 -12.98 -16.88
CA LEU A 52 29.82 -11.84 -17.38
C LEU A 52 31.32 -12.18 -17.63
N PRO A 53 31.87 -11.85 -18.81
CA PRO A 53 33.30 -11.94 -19.04
C PRO A 53 34.06 -10.94 -18.15
N PRO A 54 35.33 -11.22 -17.77
CA PRO A 54 36.07 -10.37 -16.84
C PRO A 54 36.11 -8.88 -17.19
N SER A 55 36.17 -8.54 -18.49
CA SER A 55 36.16 -7.15 -18.99
C SER A 55 34.84 -6.41 -18.74
N GLN A 56 33.73 -7.13 -18.59
CA GLN A 56 32.37 -6.59 -18.46
C GLN A 56 31.84 -6.66 -17.02
N ARG A 57 32.66 -7.03 -16.03
CA ARG A 57 32.22 -7.13 -14.62
C ARG A 57 32.16 -5.78 -13.90
N ARG A 58 32.79 -4.76 -14.46
CA ARG A 58 32.80 -3.41 -13.91
C ARG A 58 31.98 -2.47 -14.80
N PRO A 59 31.24 -1.52 -14.23
CA PRO A 59 30.57 -0.50 -15.02
C PRO A 59 31.59 0.32 -15.80
N ALA A 60 31.27 0.63 -17.06
CA ALA A 60 32.07 1.56 -17.86
C ALA A 60 32.06 2.94 -17.19
N PRO A 61 33.16 3.71 -17.28
CA PRO A 61 33.15 5.12 -16.91
C PRO A 61 32.02 5.85 -17.64
N VAL A 62 31.35 6.74 -16.93
CA VAL A 62 30.24 7.54 -17.46
C VAL A 62 30.54 9.00 -17.14
N GLU A 63 30.44 9.83 -18.17
CA GLU A 63 30.48 11.28 -18.04
C GLU A 63 29.18 11.76 -17.39
N THR A 64 29.32 12.44 -16.27
CA THR A 64 28.21 12.95 -15.48
C THR A 64 27.82 14.33 -15.97
N GLU A 65 27.01 14.38 -17.01
CA GLU A 65 26.39 15.60 -17.52
C GLU A 65 25.07 15.90 -16.78
N GLY A 66 24.72 17.18 -16.69
CA GLY A 66 23.48 17.66 -16.07
C GLY A 66 23.54 17.86 -14.56
N GLU A 67 22.45 18.39 -13.99
CA GLU A 67 22.33 18.58 -12.54
C GLU A 67 22.15 17.22 -11.82
N PRO A 68 22.96 16.94 -10.79
CA PRO A 68 22.79 15.75 -9.98
C PRO A 68 21.54 15.85 -9.10
N LEU A 69 20.96 14.68 -8.81
CA LEU A 69 19.94 14.51 -7.77
C LEU A 69 20.55 13.77 -6.59
N ASP A 70 20.68 14.45 -5.46
CA ASP A 70 21.09 13.86 -4.18
C ASP A 70 19.86 13.49 -3.36
N TYR A 71 19.79 12.23 -2.93
CA TYR A 71 18.68 11.72 -2.12
C TYR A 71 19.09 10.50 -1.31
N SER A 72 18.29 10.23 -0.28
CA SER A 72 18.40 9.06 0.56
C SER A 72 17.17 8.18 0.44
N VAL A 73 17.37 6.87 0.48
CA VAL A 73 16.32 5.86 0.40
C VAL A 73 16.32 5.06 1.70
N ILE A 74 15.14 4.86 2.28
CA ILE A 74 14.89 3.88 3.34
C ILE A 74 14.09 2.75 2.72
N ILE A 75 14.75 1.61 2.52
CA ILE A 75 14.14 0.41 1.93
C ILE A 75 13.64 -0.53 3.01
N GLU A 76 12.44 -1.08 2.82
CA GLU A 76 11.85 -2.10 3.67
C GLU A 76 12.55 -3.47 3.44
N PRO A 77 12.45 -4.45 4.36
CA PRO A 77 13.05 -5.77 4.18
C PRO A 77 12.52 -6.46 2.91
N THR A 78 13.40 -6.76 1.95
CA THR A 78 13.01 -7.40 0.69
C THR A 78 13.40 -8.86 0.60
N GLN A 79 14.29 -9.36 1.49
CA GLN A 79 14.93 -10.67 1.36
C GLN A 79 15.73 -10.81 0.06
N GLN A 80 16.17 -9.69 -0.50
CA GLN A 80 16.94 -9.59 -1.74
C GLN A 80 18.17 -8.71 -1.51
N ASN A 81 19.01 -8.58 -2.53
CA ASN A 81 20.30 -7.88 -2.46
C ASN A 81 20.44 -6.72 -3.46
N TRP A 82 19.46 -6.46 -4.31
CA TRP A 82 19.43 -5.26 -5.14
C TRP A 82 18.75 -4.09 -4.42
N LEU A 83 19.12 -2.88 -4.82
CA LEU A 83 18.61 -1.63 -4.29
C LEU A 83 17.99 -0.79 -5.41
N TYR A 84 17.13 0.14 -5.04
CA TYR A 84 16.41 0.99 -5.99
C TYR A 84 17.01 2.40 -6.07
N ALA A 85 17.16 2.91 -7.29
CA ALA A 85 17.64 4.27 -7.51
C ALA A 85 17.18 4.83 -8.86
N LEU A 86 17.20 6.14 -9.01
CA LEU A 86 17.03 6.82 -10.29
C LEU A 86 18.19 6.50 -11.24
N ARG A 87 17.94 6.76 -12.53
CA ARG A 87 18.90 6.47 -13.61
C ARG A 87 20.29 7.03 -13.31
N PHE A 88 21.29 6.17 -13.57
CA PHE A 88 22.71 6.37 -13.29
C PHE A 88 22.97 6.90 -11.87
N ALA A 89 22.86 6.01 -10.88
CA ALA A 89 23.14 6.30 -9.50
C ALA A 89 24.55 5.89 -9.10
N ARG A 90 25.24 6.76 -8.35
CA ARG A 90 26.45 6.41 -7.60
C ARG A 90 26.11 6.36 -6.12
N PRO A 91 26.42 5.25 -5.42
CA PRO A 91 26.25 5.19 -3.98
C PRO A 91 27.25 6.12 -3.28
N GLN A 92 26.81 6.73 -2.19
CA GLN A 92 27.66 7.54 -1.31
C GLN A 92 28.13 6.76 -0.08
N ASP A 93 27.41 5.72 0.30
CA ASP A 93 27.69 4.92 1.49
C ASP A 93 28.58 3.71 1.21
N ALA A 94 29.37 3.33 2.22
CA ALA A 94 30.08 2.06 2.22
C ALA A 94 29.08 0.89 2.24
N GLY A 95 29.40 -0.20 1.52
CA GLY A 95 28.56 -1.40 1.48
C GLY A 95 27.36 -1.31 0.53
N VAL A 96 27.32 -0.31 -0.35
CA VAL A 96 26.49 -0.29 -1.57
C VAL A 96 27.40 -0.22 -2.78
N MET A 97 27.12 -1.05 -3.78
CA MET A 97 27.92 -1.21 -4.99
C MET A 97 27.07 -1.02 -6.24
N ALA A 98 27.68 -0.61 -7.35
CA ALA A 98 27.05 -0.59 -8.65
C ALA A 98 27.55 -1.75 -9.52
N LEU A 99 26.63 -2.49 -10.13
CA LEU A 99 26.93 -3.55 -11.09
C LEU A 99 27.22 -2.96 -12.48
N ALA A 100 27.70 -3.81 -13.40
CA ALA A 100 28.04 -3.40 -14.76
C ALA A 100 26.83 -2.92 -15.59
N ASP A 101 25.62 -3.29 -15.21
CA ASP A 101 24.37 -2.81 -15.80
C ASP A 101 23.77 -1.60 -15.04
N TYR A 102 24.55 -0.99 -14.15
CA TYR A 102 24.18 0.17 -13.33
C TYR A 102 23.10 -0.10 -12.27
N THR A 103 22.81 -1.37 -11.96
CA THR A 103 21.99 -1.76 -10.81
C THR A 103 22.77 -1.51 -9.51
N LEU A 104 22.10 -0.96 -8.49
CA LEU A 104 22.67 -0.87 -7.15
C LEU A 104 22.48 -2.19 -6.39
N TYR A 105 23.48 -2.56 -5.61
CA TYR A 105 23.59 -3.86 -4.97
C TYR A 105 24.18 -3.75 -3.56
N SER A 106 23.64 -4.53 -2.64
CA SER A 106 24.13 -4.75 -1.28
C SER A 106 24.80 -6.11 -1.17
N PRO A 107 26.03 -6.22 -0.62
CA PRO A 107 26.68 -7.52 -0.38
C PRO A 107 25.87 -8.50 0.49
N GLY A 108 25.09 -7.98 1.44
CA GLY A 108 24.20 -8.78 2.30
C GLY A 108 22.75 -8.71 1.83
N ILE A 109 21.98 -9.75 2.17
CA ILE A 109 20.53 -9.80 1.98
C ILE A 109 19.87 -8.75 2.89
N LEU A 110 18.86 -8.06 2.36
CA LEU A 110 18.08 -7.04 3.06
C LEU A 110 17.02 -7.71 3.95
N GLU A 111 17.44 -8.16 5.13
CA GLU A 111 16.57 -8.78 6.16
C GLU A 111 15.91 -7.75 7.09
N SER A 112 16.48 -6.55 7.19
CA SER A 112 15.96 -5.42 7.97
C SER A 112 15.84 -4.18 7.10
N GLU A 113 15.12 -3.18 7.62
CA GLU A 113 15.11 -1.85 7.02
C GLU A 113 16.56 -1.34 6.86
N ARG A 114 16.84 -0.68 5.74
CA ARG A 114 18.15 -0.10 5.46
C ARG A 114 18.04 1.29 4.86
N ARG A 115 18.85 2.21 5.35
CA ARG A 115 19.04 3.53 4.74
C ARG A 115 20.27 3.52 3.85
N TYR A 116 20.18 4.15 2.69
CA TYR A 116 21.33 4.45 1.85
C TYR A 116 21.17 5.77 1.08
N SER A 117 22.29 6.44 0.81
CA SER A 117 22.39 7.72 0.13
C SER A 117 23.02 7.53 -1.25
N VAL A 118 22.44 8.21 -2.24
CA VAL A 118 22.82 8.07 -3.65
C VAL A 118 22.78 9.42 -4.33
N ARG A 119 23.68 9.59 -5.29
CA ARG A 119 23.65 10.69 -6.26
C ARG A 119 23.36 10.15 -7.64
N SER A 120 22.30 10.65 -8.29
CA SER A 120 21.90 10.23 -9.64
C SER A 120 22.08 11.33 -10.68
N TRP A 121 22.38 10.95 -11.93
CA TRP A 121 22.37 11.84 -13.09
C TRP A 121 21.42 11.28 -14.15
N PRO A 122 20.12 11.61 -14.09
CA PRO A 122 19.13 11.06 -15.03
C PRO A 122 19.42 11.35 -16.50
N ALA A 123 20.07 12.48 -16.80
CA ALA A 123 20.43 12.89 -18.15
C ALA A 123 21.72 12.22 -18.68
N ALA A 124 22.48 11.49 -17.85
CA ALA A 124 23.75 10.93 -18.27
C ALA A 124 23.59 9.87 -19.38
N ALA A 125 24.45 9.97 -20.39
CA ALA A 125 24.61 8.96 -21.42
C ALA A 125 25.43 7.79 -20.87
N ILE A 126 24.81 6.60 -20.79
CA ILE A 126 25.44 5.42 -20.20
C ILE A 126 25.68 4.36 -21.26
N GLY A 127 26.85 3.71 -21.21
CA GLY A 127 27.24 2.69 -22.17
C GLY A 127 27.26 3.19 -23.62
N LEU A 128 27.91 4.34 -23.86
CA LEU A 128 28.05 4.91 -25.21
C LEU A 128 28.68 3.92 -26.20
N GLU A 129 29.64 3.13 -25.72
CA GLU A 129 30.20 2.01 -26.47
C GLU A 129 29.57 0.70 -26.00
N LEU A 130 29.16 -0.14 -26.96
CA LEU A 130 28.61 -1.46 -26.67
C LEU A 130 29.60 -2.54 -27.07
N ASP A 131 30.16 -3.20 -26.07
CA ASP A 131 31.03 -4.36 -26.26
C ASP A 131 30.35 -5.44 -27.12
N PRO A 132 31.07 -6.09 -28.06
CA PRO A 132 30.49 -7.11 -28.94
C PRO A 132 29.83 -8.28 -28.19
N TRP A 133 30.36 -8.70 -27.04
CA TRP A 133 29.73 -9.71 -26.19
C TRP A 133 28.40 -9.19 -25.65
N ARG A 134 28.36 -7.95 -25.14
CA ARG A 134 27.12 -7.36 -24.62
C ARG A 134 26.08 -7.22 -25.72
N ARG A 135 26.48 -6.77 -26.92
CA ARG A 135 25.60 -6.72 -28.09
C ARG A 135 24.95 -8.07 -28.36
N ARG A 136 25.74 -9.15 -28.45
CA ARG A 136 25.21 -10.51 -28.70
C ARG A 136 24.22 -10.98 -27.63
N VAL A 137 24.49 -10.68 -26.35
CA VAL A 137 23.60 -11.07 -25.25
C VAL A 137 22.28 -10.29 -25.32
N GLU A 138 22.36 -9.00 -25.58
CA GLU A 138 21.21 -8.10 -25.56
C GLU A 138 20.37 -8.13 -26.84
N THR A 139 20.83 -8.82 -27.90
CA THR A 139 20.05 -9.16 -29.09
C THR A 139 19.59 -10.63 -29.10
N ARG A 140 19.93 -11.41 -28.08
CA ARG A 140 19.63 -12.85 -28.06
C ARG A 140 18.14 -13.11 -27.79
N LEU A 141 17.56 -13.96 -28.61
CA LEU A 141 16.26 -14.60 -28.39
C LEU A 141 16.45 -16.13 -28.45
N PRO A 142 15.51 -16.91 -27.88
CA PRO A 142 15.39 -18.34 -28.19
C PRO A 142 15.34 -18.57 -29.71
N GLU A 143 15.80 -19.73 -30.20
CA GLU A 143 15.84 -19.98 -31.65
C GLU A 143 14.43 -20.09 -32.24
N GLU A 144 13.51 -20.71 -31.50
CA GLU A 144 12.11 -20.90 -31.87
C GLU A 144 11.19 -19.98 -31.06
N GLY A 145 9.91 -19.93 -31.43
CA GLY A 145 8.89 -19.16 -30.73
C GLY A 145 8.63 -17.77 -31.30
N ASN A 146 7.37 -17.35 -31.19
CA ASN A 146 6.77 -16.08 -31.57
C ASN A 146 7.04 -15.70 -33.04
N PRO A 147 6.75 -16.59 -34.01
CA PRO A 147 7.09 -16.39 -35.41
C PRO A 147 6.41 -15.16 -36.02
N ARG A 148 5.18 -14.83 -35.59
CA ARG A 148 4.47 -13.65 -36.12
C ARG A 148 5.09 -12.37 -35.60
N SER A 149 5.52 -12.34 -34.35
CA SER A 149 6.24 -11.21 -33.76
C SER A 149 7.58 -10.97 -34.44
N ARG A 150 8.31 -12.04 -34.79
CA ARG A 150 9.57 -11.93 -35.56
C ARG A 150 9.34 -11.36 -36.95
N ALA A 151 8.34 -11.89 -37.67
CA ALA A 151 7.98 -11.38 -38.99
C ALA A 151 7.56 -9.90 -38.93
N LEU A 152 6.78 -9.50 -37.91
CA LEU A 152 6.40 -8.10 -37.69
C LEU A 152 7.62 -7.22 -37.41
N ALA A 153 8.58 -7.69 -36.59
CA ALA A 153 9.79 -6.96 -36.30
C ALA A 153 10.63 -6.71 -37.57
N GLU A 154 10.80 -7.75 -38.40
CA GLU A 154 11.50 -7.65 -39.68
C GLU A 154 10.80 -6.67 -40.64
N GLU A 155 9.47 -6.75 -40.76
CA GLU A 155 8.67 -5.85 -41.60
C GLU A 155 8.81 -4.38 -41.16
N LEU A 156 8.61 -4.10 -39.88
CA LEU A 156 8.65 -2.75 -39.33
C LEU A 156 10.07 -2.17 -39.37
N HIS A 157 11.10 -3.00 -39.15
CA HIS A 157 12.49 -2.58 -39.21
C HIS A 157 12.92 -2.30 -40.66
N ALA A 158 12.54 -3.13 -41.63
CA ALA A 158 12.81 -2.89 -43.04
C ALA A 158 12.16 -1.59 -43.57
N ALA A 159 11.06 -1.16 -42.96
CA ALA A 159 10.38 0.10 -43.28
C ALA A 159 10.89 1.33 -42.49
N ALA A 160 11.94 1.18 -41.68
CA ALA A 160 12.49 2.24 -40.85
C ALA A 160 13.90 2.66 -41.33
N ASP A 161 14.15 3.98 -41.34
CA ASP A 161 15.45 4.52 -41.76
C ASP A 161 16.54 4.40 -40.67
N SER A 162 16.18 4.07 -39.44
CA SER A 162 17.09 3.90 -38.30
C SER A 162 16.43 3.12 -37.15
N ASP A 163 17.24 2.60 -36.22
CA ASP A 163 16.75 1.97 -34.98
C ASP A 163 15.82 2.89 -34.18
N ALA A 164 16.11 4.20 -34.15
CA ALA A 164 15.27 5.19 -33.49
C ALA A 164 13.88 5.29 -34.15
N ALA A 165 13.85 5.36 -35.48
CA ALA A 165 12.59 5.37 -36.23
C ALA A 165 11.83 4.04 -36.06
N TYR A 166 12.54 2.92 -35.99
CA TYR A 166 11.93 1.61 -35.73
C TYR A 166 11.26 1.55 -34.35
N ILE A 167 11.94 2.02 -33.29
CA ILE A 167 11.36 2.15 -31.94
C ILE A 167 10.08 2.99 -31.97
N ASP A 168 10.12 4.15 -32.64
CA ASP A 168 8.97 5.04 -32.73
C ASP A 168 7.77 4.38 -33.45
N ARG A 169 8.02 3.57 -34.49
CA ARG A 169 6.99 2.78 -35.17
C ARG A 169 6.38 1.70 -34.28
N VAL A 170 7.19 1.01 -33.47
CA VAL A 170 6.68 0.02 -32.51
C VAL A 170 5.87 0.69 -31.40
N LEU A 171 6.29 1.86 -30.91
CA LEU A 171 5.49 2.63 -29.95
C LEU A 171 4.20 3.17 -30.59
N ALA A 172 4.22 3.53 -31.87
CA ALA A 172 3.04 3.92 -32.63
C ALA A 172 2.05 2.75 -32.77
N LEU A 173 2.54 1.53 -33.05
CA LEU A 173 1.72 0.32 -33.06
C LEU A 173 0.93 0.17 -31.75
N PHE A 174 1.59 0.32 -30.59
CA PHE A 174 0.93 0.22 -29.30
C PHE A 174 -0.09 1.35 -29.06
N ARG A 175 0.21 2.58 -29.51
CA ARG A 175 -0.72 3.73 -29.41
C ARG A 175 -1.96 3.61 -30.29
N GLU A 176 -1.78 3.14 -31.52
CA GLU A 176 -2.78 3.27 -32.60
C GLU A 176 -3.67 2.03 -32.72
N GLN A 177 -3.15 0.86 -32.37
CA GLN A 177 -3.94 -0.37 -32.32
C GLN A 177 -4.73 -0.46 -31.01
N PRO A 178 -5.80 -1.27 -30.95
CA PRO A 178 -6.67 -1.40 -29.76
C PRO A 178 -6.01 -2.21 -28.62
N PHE A 179 -4.81 -1.79 -28.19
CA PHE A 179 -4.18 -2.26 -26.96
C PHE A 179 -4.85 -1.64 -25.74
N ARG A 180 -5.00 -2.43 -24.67
CA ARG A 180 -5.59 -1.98 -23.40
C ARG A 180 -4.70 -2.33 -22.23
N TYR A 181 -4.52 -1.38 -21.32
CA TYR A 181 -3.83 -1.62 -20.06
C TYR A 181 -4.83 -2.16 -19.03
N THR A 182 -4.55 -3.32 -18.45
CA THR A 182 -5.44 -3.98 -17.47
C THR A 182 -4.62 -4.83 -16.48
N LEU A 183 -5.07 -4.88 -15.22
CA LEU A 183 -4.49 -5.75 -14.19
C LEU A 183 -5.07 -7.16 -14.20
N GLN A 184 -6.06 -7.43 -15.06
CA GLN A 184 -6.70 -8.73 -15.24
C GLN A 184 -6.60 -9.20 -16.70
N PRO A 185 -5.37 -9.36 -17.24
CA PRO A 185 -5.22 -9.78 -18.62
C PRO A 185 -5.68 -11.24 -18.81
N PRO A 186 -6.15 -11.61 -20.01
CA PRO A 186 -6.39 -13.00 -20.35
C PRO A 186 -5.09 -13.81 -20.26
N LEU A 187 -5.21 -15.11 -19.94
CA LEU A 187 -4.08 -16.02 -19.97
C LEU A 187 -3.54 -16.13 -21.41
N LEU A 188 -2.22 -16.20 -21.52
CA LEU A 188 -1.51 -16.43 -22.77
C LEU A 188 -1.16 -17.91 -22.91
N GLY A 189 -1.01 -18.38 -24.14
CA GLY A 189 -0.63 -19.76 -24.47
C GLY A 189 0.88 -19.94 -24.59
N GLU A 190 1.28 -20.84 -25.50
CA GLU A 190 2.68 -21.23 -25.73
C GLU A 190 3.51 -20.14 -26.42
N GLU A 191 2.85 -19.21 -27.13
CA GLU A 191 3.51 -18.12 -27.87
C GLU A 191 3.08 -16.77 -27.28
N PRO A 192 3.55 -16.42 -26.07
CA PRO A 192 2.98 -15.35 -25.28
C PRO A 192 3.05 -13.98 -25.95
N VAL A 193 4.08 -13.71 -26.77
CA VAL A 193 4.21 -12.44 -27.48
C VAL A 193 3.25 -12.37 -28.67
N ASP A 194 3.13 -13.47 -29.43
CA ASP A 194 2.18 -13.54 -30.54
C ASP A 194 0.73 -13.44 -30.04
N ASP A 195 0.40 -14.19 -28.99
CA ASP A 195 -0.92 -14.18 -28.37
C ASP A 195 -1.29 -12.80 -27.85
N PHE A 196 -0.32 -12.07 -27.27
CA PHE A 196 -0.54 -10.71 -26.80
C PHE A 196 -0.70 -9.71 -27.95
N LEU A 197 0.25 -9.65 -28.89
CA LEU A 197 0.26 -8.63 -29.96
C LEU A 197 -0.89 -8.78 -30.95
N PHE A 198 -1.30 -10.01 -31.22
CA PHE A 198 -2.27 -10.31 -32.27
C PHE A 198 -3.59 -10.90 -31.77
N GLY A 199 -3.63 -11.41 -30.54
CA GLY A 199 -4.82 -11.97 -29.92
C GLY A 199 -5.42 -11.01 -28.90
N THR A 200 -4.92 -11.07 -27.67
CA THR A 200 -5.56 -10.45 -26.49
C THR A 200 -5.49 -8.92 -26.51
N ARG A 201 -4.33 -8.38 -26.94
CA ARG A 201 -3.96 -6.95 -26.90
C ARG A 201 -4.28 -6.30 -25.55
N ALA A 202 -4.18 -7.09 -24.48
CA ALA A 202 -4.62 -6.71 -23.15
C ALA A 202 -3.61 -7.22 -22.14
N GLY A 203 -3.01 -6.30 -21.41
CA GLY A 203 -1.86 -6.60 -20.56
C GLY A 203 -1.59 -5.49 -19.57
N PHE A 204 -0.64 -5.74 -18.68
CA PHE A 204 -0.01 -4.73 -17.84
C PHE A 204 1.46 -4.55 -18.24
N CYS A 205 2.23 -3.78 -17.48
CA CYS A 205 3.58 -3.33 -17.85
C CYS A 205 4.52 -4.45 -18.31
N GLU A 206 4.50 -5.64 -17.69
CA GLU A 206 5.34 -6.77 -18.11
C GLU A 206 5.00 -7.28 -19.53
N HIS A 207 3.73 -7.25 -19.93
CA HIS A 207 3.32 -7.71 -21.26
C HIS A 207 3.88 -6.78 -22.34
N TYR A 208 3.74 -5.47 -22.13
CA TYR A 208 4.27 -4.45 -23.01
C TYR A 208 5.80 -4.48 -23.04
N ALA A 209 6.45 -4.57 -21.88
CA ALA A 209 7.91 -4.60 -21.80
C ALA A 209 8.50 -5.87 -22.43
N ASN A 210 7.86 -7.02 -22.24
CA ASN A 210 8.25 -8.28 -22.88
C ASN A 210 8.10 -8.20 -24.39
N ALA A 211 6.91 -7.84 -24.88
CA ALA A 211 6.64 -7.78 -26.31
C ALA A 211 7.54 -6.76 -27.02
N PHE A 212 7.73 -5.58 -26.43
CA PHE A 212 8.65 -4.58 -26.96
C PHE A 212 10.09 -5.11 -27.02
N ALA A 213 10.61 -5.71 -25.94
CA ALA A 213 11.96 -6.27 -25.94
C ALA A 213 12.14 -7.35 -27.02
N VAL A 214 11.16 -8.24 -27.20
CA VAL A 214 11.22 -9.29 -28.22
C VAL A 214 11.21 -8.68 -29.63
N LEU A 215 10.37 -7.69 -29.91
CA LEU A 215 10.37 -6.98 -31.20
C LEU A 215 11.72 -6.28 -31.47
N MET A 216 12.31 -5.64 -30.47
CA MET A 216 13.62 -5.00 -30.61
C MET A 216 14.71 -6.02 -30.95
N ARG A 217 14.79 -7.09 -30.16
CA ARG A 217 15.81 -8.13 -30.33
C ARG A 217 15.67 -8.90 -31.64
N ALA A 218 14.44 -9.16 -32.08
CA ALA A 218 14.16 -9.82 -33.37
C ALA A 218 14.67 -8.99 -34.56
N ALA A 219 14.66 -7.66 -34.45
CA ALA A 219 15.25 -6.76 -35.44
C ALA A 219 16.77 -6.53 -35.25
N GLY A 220 17.41 -7.18 -34.27
CA GLY A 220 18.84 -7.00 -33.98
C GLY A 220 19.17 -5.73 -33.16
N VAL A 221 18.16 -5.01 -32.65
CA VAL A 221 18.36 -3.86 -31.77
C VAL A 221 18.62 -4.35 -30.34
N PRO A 222 19.78 -4.03 -29.72
CA PRO A 222 20.09 -4.50 -28.37
C PRO A 222 19.10 -3.90 -27.36
N ALA A 223 18.35 -4.75 -26.66
CA ALA A 223 17.31 -4.33 -25.74
C ALA A 223 17.31 -5.20 -24.48
N ARG A 224 16.89 -4.63 -23.35
CA ARG A 224 16.76 -5.33 -22.07
C ARG A 224 15.53 -4.83 -21.30
N VAL A 225 15.00 -5.67 -20.44
CA VAL A 225 13.89 -5.30 -19.56
C VAL A 225 14.46 -4.80 -18.24
N VAL A 226 13.88 -3.74 -17.69
CA VAL A 226 14.22 -3.20 -16.37
C VAL A 226 12.99 -3.33 -15.49
N ALA A 227 13.15 -3.95 -14.33
CA ALA A 227 12.12 -4.08 -13.30
C ALA A 227 12.45 -3.18 -12.11
N GLY A 228 11.43 -2.50 -11.59
CA GLY A 228 11.58 -1.55 -10.49
C GLY A 228 10.24 -0.94 -10.13
N TYR A 229 10.23 0.36 -9.86
CA TYR A 229 9.02 1.10 -9.52
C TYR A 229 8.94 2.38 -10.34
N GLN A 230 7.72 2.85 -10.60
CA GLN A 230 7.52 4.12 -11.29
C GLN A 230 6.52 4.99 -10.52
N GLY A 231 6.93 6.24 -10.26
CA GLY A 231 6.15 7.24 -9.55
C GLY A 231 6.42 7.20 -8.04
N GLY A 232 5.34 7.09 -7.27
CA GLY A 232 5.33 7.25 -5.82
C GLY A 232 4.48 8.44 -5.38
N GLU A 233 4.06 8.41 -4.13
CA GLU A 233 3.23 9.45 -3.53
C GLU A 233 4.09 10.44 -2.74
N ILE A 234 4.00 11.72 -3.09
CA ILE A 234 4.67 12.78 -2.33
C ILE A 234 3.86 13.06 -1.07
N ASN A 235 4.49 12.91 0.09
CA ASN A 235 3.93 13.32 1.36
C ASN A 235 4.17 14.83 1.56
N PRO A 236 3.14 15.69 1.49
CA PRO A 236 3.32 17.14 1.56
C PRO A 236 3.75 17.64 2.94
N MET A 237 3.71 16.79 3.97
CA MET A 237 4.05 17.17 5.35
C MET A 237 5.57 17.22 5.58
N ASN A 238 6.34 16.40 4.88
CA ASN A 238 7.77 16.21 5.08
C ASN A 238 8.56 16.15 3.76
N GLY A 239 7.90 16.21 2.60
CA GLY A 239 8.53 16.18 1.28
C GLY A 239 9.05 14.80 0.85
N THR A 240 8.76 13.73 1.59
CA THR A 240 9.22 12.39 1.23
C THR A 240 8.35 11.76 0.16
N VAL A 241 8.96 10.99 -0.75
CA VAL A 241 8.23 10.15 -1.71
C VAL A 241 8.03 8.77 -1.09
N ILE A 242 6.79 8.33 -1.00
CA ILE A 242 6.39 7.00 -0.54
C ILE A 242 6.16 6.13 -1.77
N VAL A 243 6.96 5.09 -1.95
CA VAL A 243 6.80 4.13 -3.05
C VAL A 243 6.21 2.84 -2.50
N HIS A 244 5.05 2.45 -3.01
CA HIS A 244 4.33 1.25 -2.58
C HIS A 244 4.64 0.06 -3.51
N GLN A 245 4.34 -1.15 -3.05
CA GLN A 245 4.41 -2.36 -3.88
C GLN A 245 3.57 -2.21 -5.15
N PHE A 246 2.43 -1.52 -5.08
CA PHE A 246 1.60 -1.31 -6.26
C PHE A 246 2.22 -0.39 -7.32
N ASP A 247 3.25 0.37 -6.98
CA ASP A 247 3.97 1.22 -7.93
C ASP A 247 4.97 0.40 -8.78
N ALA A 248 5.07 -0.91 -8.54
CA ALA A 248 5.92 -1.82 -9.30
C ALA A 248 5.67 -1.67 -10.81
N HIS A 249 6.77 -1.63 -11.56
CA HIS A 249 6.76 -1.31 -12.97
C HIS A 249 7.89 -2.00 -13.73
N ALA A 250 7.62 -2.31 -14.99
CA ALA A 250 8.58 -2.86 -15.92
C ALA A 250 8.63 -2.00 -17.18
N TRP A 251 9.83 -1.69 -17.64
CA TRP A 251 10.09 -0.91 -18.85
C TRP A 251 11.32 -1.47 -19.58
N ASN A 252 11.76 -0.81 -20.64
CA ASN A 252 12.88 -1.26 -21.47
C ASN A 252 14.03 -0.26 -21.48
N GLU A 253 15.21 -0.78 -21.73
CA GLU A 253 16.33 0.02 -22.23
C GLU A 253 16.78 -0.55 -23.57
N VAL A 254 17.00 0.34 -24.52
CA VAL A 254 17.51 0.03 -25.87
C VAL A 254 18.82 0.74 -26.07
N TRP A 255 19.80 0.07 -26.66
CA TRP A 255 21.06 0.69 -26.98
C TRP A 255 20.99 1.33 -28.37
N LEU A 256 21.38 2.60 -28.48
CA LEU A 256 21.39 3.35 -29.73
C LEU A 256 22.76 3.96 -29.94
N GLU A 257 23.29 3.79 -31.15
CA GLU A 257 24.62 4.30 -31.50
C GLU A 257 24.70 5.82 -31.27
N GLY A 258 25.80 6.27 -30.65
CA GLY A 258 26.00 7.67 -30.26
C GLY A 258 25.18 8.15 -29.06
N ARG A 259 24.19 7.38 -28.57
CA ARG A 259 23.36 7.74 -27.40
C ARG A 259 23.51 6.80 -26.20
N GLY A 260 24.00 5.58 -26.43
CA GLY A 260 24.10 4.55 -25.41
C GLY A 260 22.72 3.96 -25.05
N TRP A 261 22.57 3.51 -23.80
CA TRP A 261 21.31 2.93 -23.32
C TRP A 261 20.26 4.01 -23.06
N VAL A 262 19.18 3.99 -23.84
CA VAL A 262 18.03 4.88 -23.72
C VAL A 262 16.86 4.14 -23.10
N ARG A 263 16.20 4.75 -22.10
CA ARG A 263 14.98 4.22 -21.49
C ARG A 263 13.81 4.37 -22.46
N VAL A 264 13.04 3.31 -22.66
CA VAL A 264 11.79 3.29 -23.41
C VAL A 264 10.72 2.60 -22.56
N ASP A 265 9.57 3.24 -22.39
CA ASP A 265 8.44 2.63 -21.69
C ASP A 265 7.26 2.44 -22.66
N PRO A 266 7.03 1.22 -23.18
CA PRO A 266 5.90 0.93 -24.04
C PRO A 266 4.55 1.05 -23.32
N THR A 267 4.51 1.01 -21.98
CA THR A 267 3.28 1.25 -21.22
C THR A 267 2.81 2.70 -21.35
N ALA A 268 3.75 3.65 -21.42
CA ALA A 268 3.44 5.07 -21.60
C ALA A 268 2.74 5.33 -22.95
N ALA A 269 2.97 4.48 -23.95
CA ALA A 269 2.31 4.56 -25.25
C ALA A 269 0.81 4.20 -25.14
N VAL A 270 0.44 3.23 -24.30
CA VAL A 270 -0.97 2.77 -24.20
C VAL A 270 -1.73 3.45 -23.07
N SER A 271 -1.05 3.74 -21.95
CA SER A 271 -1.65 4.34 -20.77
C SER A 271 -0.76 5.47 -20.22
N PRO A 272 -0.71 6.64 -20.88
CA PRO A 272 0.07 7.79 -20.40
C PRO A 272 -0.26 8.17 -18.95
N ALA A 273 -1.54 8.05 -18.57
CA ALA A 273 -2.02 8.32 -17.21
C ALA A 273 -1.33 7.46 -16.13
N ARG A 274 -0.84 6.26 -16.47
CA ARG A 274 -0.09 5.39 -15.54
C ARG A 274 1.22 6.04 -15.11
N VAL A 275 1.88 6.72 -16.04
CA VAL A 275 3.18 7.35 -15.82
C VAL A 275 3.02 8.74 -15.21
N GLU A 276 2.03 9.50 -15.68
CA GLU A 276 1.79 10.88 -15.21
C GLU A 276 1.12 10.93 -13.83
N PHE A 277 0.14 10.05 -13.59
CA PHE A 277 -0.75 10.11 -12.42
C PHE A 277 -0.79 8.82 -11.60
N GLY A 278 0.03 7.82 -11.92
CA GLY A 278 0.16 6.57 -11.17
C GLY A 278 -0.86 5.48 -11.55
N LEU A 279 -0.69 4.30 -10.92
CA LEU A 279 -1.47 3.09 -11.26
C LEU A 279 -2.97 3.24 -10.99
N GLU A 280 -3.37 3.79 -9.84
CA GLU A 280 -4.80 3.92 -9.53
C GLU A 280 -5.53 4.63 -10.66
N THR A 281 -5.03 5.81 -11.08
CA THR A 281 -5.61 6.65 -12.13
C THR A 281 -5.76 5.89 -13.45
N ALA A 282 -4.75 5.08 -13.80
CA ALA A 282 -4.75 4.30 -15.04
C ALA A 282 -5.84 3.22 -15.11
N VAL A 283 -6.28 2.68 -13.97
CA VAL A 283 -7.28 1.59 -13.92
C VAL A 283 -8.57 1.96 -13.20
N GLN A 284 -8.83 3.26 -12.99
CA GLN A 284 -10.05 3.73 -12.30
C GLN A 284 -11.33 3.23 -12.98
N GLY A 285 -11.36 3.15 -14.31
CA GLY A 285 -12.52 2.67 -15.06
C GLY A 285 -12.78 1.16 -14.94
N GLU A 286 -11.77 0.36 -14.58
CA GLU A 286 -11.89 -1.09 -14.38
C GLU A 286 -12.28 -1.43 -12.94
N GLY A 287 -11.91 -0.57 -11.98
CA GLY A 287 -12.13 -0.82 -10.55
C GLY A 287 -11.25 -1.94 -9.97
N SER A 288 -10.25 -2.39 -10.72
CA SER A 288 -9.34 -3.48 -10.33
C SER A 288 -8.18 -3.04 -9.43
N PHE A 289 -8.02 -1.74 -9.19
CA PHE A 289 -7.03 -1.23 -8.25
C PHE A 289 -7.31 -1.71 -6.82
N LEU A 290 -6.35 -2.44 -6.23
CA LEU A 290 -6.42 -3.00 -4.88
C LEU A 290 -7.69 -3.82 -4.64
N ALA A 291 -8.20 -4.51 -5.68
CA ALA A 291 -9.42 -5.31 -5.62
C ALA A 291 -9.38 -6.31 -4.46
N ASP A 292 -8.21 -6.88 -4.20
CA ASP A 292 -7.97 -7.88 -3.16
C ASP A 292 -7.78 -7.29 -1.75
N SER A 293 -7.73 -5.96 -1.61
CA SER A 293 -7.50 -5.24 -0.35
C SER A 293 -8.61 -4.21 -0.01
N PRO A 294 -9.87 -4.64 0.24
CA PRO A 294 -11.02 -3.75 0.38
C PRO A 294 -10.98 -2.83 1.60
N LEU A 295 -10.22 -3.19 2.63
CA LEU A 295 -10.08 -2.43 3.88
C LEU A 295 -8.90 -1.44 3.86
N SER A 296 -8.13 -1.38 2.77
CA SER A 296 -6.95 -0.50 2.73
C SER A 296 -7.35 0.98 2.76
N PRO A 297 -6.74 1.79 3.65
CA PRO A 297 -6.94 3.25 3.67
C PRO A 297 -6.60 3.93 2.34
N LEU A 298 -5.72 3.34 1.52
CA LEU A 298 -5.35 3.84 0.20
C LEU A 298 -6.53 3.90 -0.77
N ARG A 299 -7.49 2.97 -0.65
CA ARG A 299 -8.74 2.99 -1.46
C ARG A 299 -9.66 4.16 -1.12
N TYR A 300 -9.50 4.73 0.08
CA TYR A 300 -10.30 5.84 0.58
C TYR A 300 -9.52 7.16 0.56
N ARG A 301 -8.43 7.25 -0.23
CA ARG A 301 -7.61 8.46 -0.34
C ARG A 301 -8.37 9.69 -0.88
N GLY A 302 -9.48 9.47 -1.58
CA GLY A 302 -10.40 10.54 -1.99
C GLY A 302 -11.19 11.18 -0.83
N ILE A 303 -11.10 10.62 0.39
CA ILE A 303 -11.68 11.20 1.60
C ILE A 303 -10.59 12.01 2.31
N ASP A 304 -10.68 13.35 2.24
CA ASP A 304 -9.63 14.28 2.69
C ASP A 304 -9.08 13.99 4.10
N TRP A 305 -9.96 13.72 5.07
CA TRP A 305 -9.54 13.49 6.45
C TRP A 305 -8.85 12.13 6.66
N VAL A 306 -9.24 11.10 5.90
CA VAL A 306 -8.59 9.78 5.93
C VAL A 306 -7.19 9.91 5.35
N ASN A 307 -7.08 10.60 4.20
CA ASN A 307 -5.82 10.83 3.54
C ASN A 307 -4.87 11.67 4.42
N ALA A 308 -5.38 12.75 5.02
CA ALA A 308 -4.61 13.59 5.94
C ALA A 308 -4.10 12.80 7.16
N LEU A 309 -4.91 11.91 7.73
CA LEU A 309 -4.49 11.07 8.85
C LEU A 309 -3.41 10.07 8.42
N ARG A 310 -3.58 9.42 7.26
CA ARG A 310 -2.61 8.47 6.70
C ARG A 310 -1.26 9.14 6.46
N LEU A 311 -1.24 10.30 5.79
CA LEU A 311 -0.01 11.03 5.49
C LEU A 311 0.69 11.57 6.76
N ARG A 312 -0.08 11.96 7.79
CA ARG A 312 0.47 12.32 9.10
C ARG A 312 1.10 11.12 9.80
N TYR A 313 0.41 9.98 9.79
CA TYR A 313 0.96 8.74 10.35
C TYR A 313 2.24 8.33 9.63
N ASP A 314 2.25 8.35 8.30
CA ASP A 314 3.44 8.05 7.52
C ASP A 314 4.59 9.02 7.83
N ALA A 315 4.33 10.33 7.95
CA ALA A 315 5.37 11.30 8.33
C ALA A 315 5.95 11.02 9.73
N LEU A 316 5.13 10.55 10.68
CA LEU A 316 5.59 10.12 12.01
C LEU A 316 6.42 8.85 11.92
N THR A 317 6.00 7.88 11.12
CA THR A 317 6.71 6.62 10.87
C THR A 317 8.05 6.89 10.20
N TYR A 318 8.09 7.69 9.14
CA TYR A 318 9.35 8.11 8.50
C TYR A 318 10.28 8.81 9.49
N ARG A 319 9.75 9.73 10.31
CA ARG A 319 10.58 10.40 11.34
C ARG A 319 11.17 9.39 12.33
N TRP A 320 10.38 8.40 12.76
CA TRP A 320 10.86 7.33 13.60
C TRP A 320 11.90 6.45 12.88
N GLN A 321 11.62 5.98 11.67
CA GLN A 321 12.54 5.17 10.85
C GLN A 321 13.84 5.90 10.59
N SER A 322 13.79 7.18 10.19
CA SER A 322 14.99 8.00 9.98
C SER A 322 15.82 8.17 11.25
N TRP A 323 15.17 8.22 12.41
CA TRP A 323 15.85 8.25 13.72
C TRP A 323 16.42 6.88 14.10
N VAL A 324 15.70 5.77 13.90
CA VAL A 324 16.16 4.42 14.32
C VAL A 324 17.16 3.80 13.35
N VAL A 325 16.92 3.90 12.03
CA VAL A 325 17.76 3.30 10.98
C VAL A 325 19.05 4.12 10.77
N GLY A 326 19.10 5.37 11.23
CA GLY A 326 20.33 6.15 11.33
C GLY A 326 21.21 5.78 12.54
N PHE A 327 20.73 4.91 13.44
CA PHE A 327 21.46 4.49 14.64
C PHE A 327 22.08 3.11 14.42
N ASP A 328 23.36 3.12 14.06
CA ASP A 328 24.20 1.94 14.05
C ASP A 328 24.18 1.24 15.42
N ALA A 329 24.19 -0.09 15.46
CA ALA A 329 24.05 -0.87 16.70
C ALA A 329 25.17 -0.56 17.72
N GLU A 330 26.30 -0.02 17.26
CA GLU A 330 27.41 0.45 18.09
C GLU A 330 27.07 1.76 18.84
N GLN A 331 26.30 2.68 18.22
CA GLN A 331 25.87 3.93 18.87
C GLN A 331 24.71 3.73 19.85
N GLN A 332 23.91 2.66 19.70
CA GLN A 332 22.86 2.30 20.65
C GLN A 332 23.41 2.10 22.07
N VAL A 333 24.61 1.51 22.21
CA VAL A 333 25.23 1.25 23.52
C VAL A 333 25.77 2.54 24.15
N GLU A 334 26.21 3.48 23.33
CA GLU A 334 26.83 4.74 23.78
C GLU A 334 25.78 5.78 24.18
N LEU A 335 24.70 5.96 23.40
CA LEU A 335 23.60 6.90 23.74
C LEU A 335 22.70 6.40 24.87
N LEU A 336 22.42 5.08 24.92
CA LEU A 336 21.81 4.48 26.12
C LEU A 336 22.75 4.57 27.33
N GLY A 337 24.06 4.51 27.08
CA GLY A 337 25.11 4.73 28.07
C GLY A 337 25.13 6.15 28.63
N GLU A 338 24.88 7.17 27.80
CA GLU A 338 24.85 8.58 28.23
C GLU A 338 23.57 8.97 28.98
N TRP A 339 22.39 8.50 28.54
CA TRP A 339 21.11 8.84 29.19
C TRP A 339 20.83 8.00 30.44
N PHE A 340 21.32 6.75 30.49
CA PHE A 340 20.95 5.81 31.55
C PHE A 340 22.14 5.11 32.22
N GLY A 341 23.39 5.44 31.86
CA GLY A 341 24.58 4.72 32.32
C GLY A 341 24.67 3.31 31.73
N ARG A 342 25.58 2.46 32.25
CA ARG A 342 25.60 1.02 31.93
C ARG A 342 24.26 0.39 32.35
N ILE A 343 23.34 0.21 31.40
CA ILE A 343 22.05 -0.40 31.68
C ILE A 343 22.24 -1.91 31.88
N ASP A 344 22.08 -2.36 33.13
CA ASP A 344 21.83 -3.77 33.44
C ASP A 344 20.45 -4.15 32.89
N ALA A 345 20.35 -5.22 32.08
CA ALA A 345 19.13 -5.63 31.36
C ALA A 345 17.88 -5.69 32.27
N LYS A 346 18.08 -5.94 33.57
CA LYS A 346 17.02 -5.94 34.59
C LYS A 346 16.32 -4.58 34.76
N ARG A 347 17.05 -3.45 34.67
CA ARG A 347 16.48 -2.11 34.80
C ARG A 347 15.64 -1.73 33.60
N PHE A 348 16.08 -2.09 32.39
CA PHE A 348 15.33 -1.88 31.16
C PHE A 348 13.99 -2.63 31.18
N ILE A 349 14.03 -3.92 31.56
CA ILE A 349 12.82 -4.75 31.71
C ILE A 349 11.87 -4.14 32.75
N ALA A 350 12.39 -3.63 33.88
CA ALA A 350 11.57 -3.00 34.91
C ALA A 350 10.86 -1.73 34.41
N VAL A 351 11.52 -0.89 33.61
CA VAL A 351 10.92 0.31 33.01
C VAL A 351 9.83 -0.07 32.02
N LEU A 352 10.07 -1.08 31.19
CA LEU A 352 9.12 -1.54 30.16
C LEU A 352 7.86 -2.17 30.79
N LEU A 353 8.04 -3.00 31.82
CA LEU A 353 6.95 -3.55 32.63
C LEU A 353 6.18 -2.44 33.38
N GLY A 354 6.88 -1.43 33.89
CA GLY A 354 6.27 -0.27 34.53
C GLY A 354 5.37 0.52 33.57
N ALA A 355 5.87 0.85 32.38
CA ALA A 355 5.12 1.56 31.34
C ALA A 355 3.89 0.75 30.87
N PHE A 356 4.05 -0.56 30.67
CA PHE A 356 2.95 -1.45 30.33
C PHE A 356 1.89 -1.52 31.45
N GLY A 357 2.33 -1.56 32.71
CA GLY A 357 1.46 -1.50 33.88
C GLY A 357 0.63 -0.21 33.96
N VAL A 358 1.23 0.94 33.63
CA VAL A 358 0.51 2.23 33.58
C VAL A 358 -0.58 2.22 32.52
N VAL A 359 -0.30 1.70 31.33
CA VAL A 359 -1.29 1.59 30.25
C VAL A 359 -2.44 0.66 30.66
N LEU A 360 -2.13 -0.50 31.23
CA LEU A 360 -3.15 -1.44 31.73
C LEU A 360 -4.02 -0.81 32.83
N ALA A 361 -3.41 -0.07 33.76
CA ALA A 361 -4.14 0.63 34.81
C ALA A 361 -5.08 1.70 34.25
N ALA A 362 -4.64 2.46 33.24
CA ALA A 362 -5.46 3.46 32.56
C ALA A 362 -6.66 2.82 31.82
N VAL A 363 -6.43 1.70 31.13
CA VAL A 363 -7.50 0.94 30.46
C VAL A 363 -8.48 0.37 31.47
N ALA A 364 -8.00 -0.27 32.54
CA ALA A 364 -8.84 -0.82 33.61
C ALA A 364 -9.69 0.27 34.28
N LEU A 365 -9.09 1.42 34.59
CA LEU A 365 -9.81 2.58 35.14
C LEU A 365 -10.88 3.09 34.16
N SER A 366 -10.58 3.16 32.86
CA SER A 366 -11.55 3.58 31.84
C SER A 366 -12.74 2.62 31.74
N LEU A 367 -12.50 1.31 31.85
CA LEU A 367 -13.53 0.29 31.82
C LEU A 367 -14.39 0.33 33.09
N LEU A 368 -13.77 0.53 34.25
CA LEU A 368 -14.47 0.67 35.54
C LEU A 368 -15.35 1.93 35.57
N VAL A 369 -14.86 3.05 35.04
CA VAL A 369 -15.65 4.31 34.96
C VAL A 369 -16.81 4.18 33.96
N ARG A 370 -16.64 3.39 32.89
CA ARG A 370 -17.71 3.12 31.90
C ARG A 370 -18.67 2.00 32.33
N ALA A 371 -18.28 1.14 33.26
CA ALA A 371 -19.08 0.05 33.82
C ALA A 371 -20.01 0.48 34.96
N GLY A 372 -20.50 1.72 34.96
CA GLY A 372 -21.60 2.11 35.84
C GLY A 372 -22.85 1.28 35.49
N PRO A 373 -23.60 0.71 36.47
CA PRO A 373 -24.76 -0.11 36.17
C PRO A 373 -25.81 0.72 35.44
N ARG A 374 -26.06 0.37 34.16
CA ARG A 374 -27.18 0.90 33.38
C ARG A 374 -28.49 0.46 34.04
N ARG A 375 -28.95 1.20 35.04
CA ARG A 375 -30.24 0.94 35.71
C ARG A 375 -31.36 1.12 34.71
N ASP A 376 -31.97 0.01 34.34
CA ASP A 376 -33.15 -0.05 33.46
C ASP A 376 -34.15 1.07 33.85
N PRO A 377 -34.49 1.96 32.90
CA PRO A 377 -35.47 3.02 33.12
C PRO A 377 -36.82 2.54 33.68
N VAL A 378 -37.26 1.32 33.35
CA VAL A 378 -38.52 0.73 33.81
C VAL A 378 -38.39 0.31 35.28
N ALA A 379 -37.27 -0.31 35.66
CA ALA A 379 -36.98 -0.68 37.05
C ALA A 379 -36.95 0.54 37.98
N ARG A 380 -36.42 1.68 37.51
CA ARG A 380 -36.46 2.96 38.27
C ARG A 380 -37.89 3.49 38.43
N ALA A 381 -38.72 3.40 37.40
CA ALA A 381 -40.12 3.81 37.47
C ALA A 381 -40.92 2.94 38.46
N TRP A 382 -40.68 1.63 38.44
CA TRP A 382 -41.26 0.68 39.38
C TRP A 382 -40.85 0.97 40.83
N GLY A 383 -39.56 1.21 41.08
CA GLY A 383 -39.07 1.58 42.41
C GLY A 383 -39.76 2.81 43.01
N ARG A 384 -40.02 3.84 42.19
CA ARG A 384 -40.75 5.05 42.63
C ARG A 384 -42.22 4.77 42.96
N LEU A 385 -42.90 3.96 42.15
CA LEU A 385 -44.30 3.60 42.40
C LEU A 385 -44.44 2.75 43.67
N ARG A 386 -43.54 1.77 43.87
CA ARG A 386 -43.48 0.96 45.10
C ARG A 386 -43.36 1.84 46.35
N GLY A 387 -42.49 2.85 46.33
CA GLY A 387 -42.36 3.81 47.42
C GLY A 387 -43.67 4.56 47.70
N ARG A 388 -44.35 5.04 46.66
CA ARG A 388 -45.65 5.75 46.80
C ARG A 388 -46.79 4.86 47.30
N LEU A 389 -46.83 3.59 46.89
CA LEU A 389 -47.83 2.62 47.34
C LEU A 389 -47.61 2.25 48.81
N ARG A 390 -46.36 1.99 49.22
CA ARG A 390 -46.00 1.73 50.62
C ARG A 390 -46.33 2.91 51.52
N ALA A 391 -46.00 4.13 51.11
CA ALA A 391 -46.33 5.36 51.85
C ALA A 391 -47.84 5.56 52.07
N ARG A 392 -48.69 4.89 51.28
CA ARG A 392 -50.15 4.96 51.37
C ARG A 392 -50.78 3.68 51.93
N GLY A 393 -49.98 2.81 52.55
CA GLY A 393 -50.44 1.64 53.29
C GLY A 393 -50.74 0.40 52.43
N VAL A 394 -50.27 0.35 51.17
CA VAL A 394 -50.37 -0.86 50.35
C VAL A 394 -49.15 -1.75 50.60
N PRO A 395 -49.31 -3.01 51.02
CA PRO A 395 -48.20 -3.94 51.20
C PRO A 395 -47.61 -4.33 49.84
N VAL A 396 -46.35 -3.96 49.64
CA VAL A 396 -45.55 -4.31 48.46
C VAL A 396 -44.22 -4.90 48.91
N HIS A 397 -43.99 -6.18 48.64
CA HIS A 397 -42.81 -6.97 48.94
C HIS A 397 -41.76 -6.87 47.82
N ALA A 398 -40.59 -7.48 48.04
CA ALA A 398 -39.48 -7.42 47.09
C ALA A 398 -39.68 -8.29 45.84
N GLY A 399 -40.43 -9.40 45.95
CA GLY A 399 -40.72 -10.33 44.86
C GLY A 399 -42.04 -10.10 44.13
N ASP A 400 -42.77 -9.03 44.45
CA ASP A 400 -44.06 -8.75 43.81
C ASP A 400 -43.90 -8.27 42.37
N SER A 401 -44.66 -8.87 41.45
CA SER A 401 -44.81 -8.34 40.10
C SER A 401 -45.60 -7.02 40.12
N PRO A 402 -45.35 -6.09 39.18
CA PRO A 402 -46.09 -4.84 39.11
C PRO A 402 -47.61 -5.01 39.06
N ALA A 403 -48.09 -6.00 38.31
CA ALA A 403 -49.50 -6.34 38.23
C ALA A 403 -50.09 -6.76 39.59
N SER A 404 -49.39 -7.62 40.34
CA SER A 404 -49.88 -8.10 41.64
C SER A 404 -50.00 -6.99 42.69
N ALA A 405 -49.02 -6.08 42.74
CA ALA A 405 -49.00 -4.97 43.67
C ALA A 405 -50.02 -3.87 43.29
N LEU A 406 -50.25 -3.64 42.00
CA LEU A 406 -51.27 -2.72 41.51
C LEU A 406 -52.69 -3.27 41.72
N ALA A 407 -52.90 -4.59 41.58
CA ALA A 407 -54.16 -5.24 41.92
C ALA A 407 -54.52 -5.07 43.40
N ARG A 408 -53.54 -5.20 44.31
CA ARG A 408 -53.76 -4.90 45.74
C ARG A 408 -54.03 -3.42 45.99
N ALA A 409 -53.34 -2.52 45.27
CA ALA A 409 -53.60 -1.09 45.36
C ALA A 409 -55.03 -0.73 44.92
N ARG A 410 -55.60 -1.43 43.94
CA ARG A 410 -56.98 -1.25 43.47
C ARG A 410 -58.02 -1.59 44.55
N ILE A 411 -57.76 -2.62 45.36
CA ILE A 411 -58.63 -2.97 46.49
C ILE A 411 -58.65 -1.84 47.53
N VAL A 412 -57.48 -1.25 47.82
CA VAL A 412 -57.34 -0.17 48.82
C VAL A 412 -57.83 1.19 48.27
N PHE A 413 -57.70 1.43 46.96
CA PHE A 413 -58.06 2.68 46.28
C PHE A 413 -59.02 2.43 45.11
N PRO A 414 -60.28 2.05 45.38
CA PRO A 414 -61.24 1.72 44.32
C PRO A 414 -61.57 2.91 43.41
N GLY A 415 -61.41 4.15 43.89
CA GLY A 415 -61.59 5.37 43.10
C GLY A 415 -60.53 5.61 42.03
N SER A 416 -59.46 4.81 42.02
CA SER A 416 -58.35 4.88 41.05
C SER A 416 -58.17 3.59 40.25
N GLY A 417 -59.17 2.69 40.26
CA GLY A 417 -59.04 1.35 39.68
C GLY A 417 -58.61 1.33 38.21
N SER A 418 -59.26 2.12 37.35
CA SER A 418 -58.92 2.20 35.92
C SER A 418 -57.52 2.76 35.64
N GLU A 419 -57.04 3.71 36.46
CA GLU A 419 -55.68 4.26 36.34
C GLU A 419 -54.62 3.22 36.77
N LEU A 420 -54.94 2.39 37.76
CA LEU A 420 -54.04 1.35 38.27
C LEU A 420 -53.96 0.15 37.32
N ASP A 421 -55.07 -0.23 36.70
CA ASP A 421 -55.12 -1.31 35.69
C ASP A 421 -54.31 -0.91 34.44
N ALA A 422 -54.47 0.32 33.96
CA ALA A 422 -53.69 0.84 32.82
C ALA A 422 -52.17 0.88 33.10
N LEU A 423 -51.77 1.20 34.34
CA LEU A 423 -50.37 1.14 34.75
C LEU A 423 -49.85 -0.31 34.82
N ALA A 424 -50.68 -1.26 35.24
CA ALA A 424 -50.29 -2.67 35.30
C ALA A 424 -50.02 -3.23 33.89
N GLU A 425 -50.86 -2.86 32.92
CA GLU A 425 -50.66 -3.21 31.51
C GLU A 425 -49.37 -2.59 30.96
N ASP A 426 -49.12 -1.29 31.19
CA ASP A 426 -47.90 -0.62 30.71
C ASP A 426 -46.63 -1.26 31.29
N PHE A 427 -46.61 -1.54 32.59
CA PHE A 427 -45.47 -2.22 33.23
C PHE A 427 -45.29 -3.65 32.71
N THR A 428 -46.38 -4.36 32.47
CA THR A 428 -46.32 -5.75 31.96
C THR A 428 -45.83 -5.78 30.52
N ALA A 429 -46.32 -4.89 29.66
CA ALA A 429 -45.88 -4.75 28.28
C ALA A 429 -44.39 -4.38 28.21
N LEU A 430 -43.93 -3.43 29.02
CA LEU A 430 -42.53 -2.98 29.03
C LEU A 430 -41.56 -4.00 29.62
N LEU A 431 -41.98 -4.83 30.59
CA LEU A 431 -41.10 -5.81 31.25
C LEU A 431 -41.09 -7.18 30.57
N TYR A 432 -42.23 -7.64 30.04
CA TYR A 432 -42.38 -9.02 29.55
C TYR A 432 -42.62 -9.08 28.03
N ARG A 433 -42.80 -7.95 27.35
CA ARG A 433 -43.08 -7.92 25.90
C ARG A 433 -42.34 -6.78 25.17
N PRO A 434 -40.99 -6.77 25.18
CA PRO A 434 -40.22 -5.71 24.52
C PRO A 434 -40.58 -5.63 23.03
N GLY A 435 -41.03 -4.47 22.56
CA GLY A 435 -41.41 -4.21 21.15
C GLY A 435 -42.91 -4.30 20.84
N ALA A 436 -43.75 -4.80 21.75
CA ALA A 436 -45.20 -4.93 21.55
C ALA A 436 -46.02 -3.79 22.18
N GLY A 437 -45.62 -2.53 21.95
CA GLY A 437 -46.47 -1.35 22.23
C GLY A 437 -46.33 -0.65 23.59
N GLY A 438 -45.35 -1.01 24.42
CA GLY A 438 -45.07 -0.26 25.66
C GLY A 438 -44.26 1.02 25.40
N ASP A 439 -44.83 2.21 25.64
CA ASP A 439 -44.09 3.48 25.59
C ASP A 439 -43.70 3.96 27.00
N LEU A 440 -42.39 4.02 27.26
CA LEU A 440 -41.83 4.52 28.52
C LEU A 440 -42.25 5.97 28.82
N ARG A 441 -42.50 6.81 27.78
CA ARG A 441 -42.98 8.19 27.97
C ARG A 441 -44.42 8.19 28.46
N GLN A 442 -45.28 7.33 27.91
CA GLN A 442 -46.66 7.15 28.34
C GLN A 442 -46.76 6.65 29.78
N LEU A 443 -45.96 5.62 30.15
CA LEU A 443 -45.87 5.12 31.53
C LEU A 443 -45.48 6.26 32.50
N ARG A 444 -44.45 7.06 32.15
CA ARG A 444 -44.02 8.19 32.98
C ARG A 444 -45.09 9.28 33.11
N ALA A 445 -45.84 9.55 32.04
CA ALA A 445 -46.94 10.52 32.07
C ALA A 445 -48.08 10.06 32.99
N ARG A 446 -48.49 8.79 32.90
CA ARG A 446 -49.52 8.20 33.76
C ARG A 446 -49.07 8.15 35.23
N LEU A 447 -47.83 7.77 35.51
CA LEU A 447 -47.25 7.81 36.86
C LEU A 447 -47.22 9.22 37.49
N ARG A 448 -47.07 10.29 36.68
CA ARG A 448 -47.14 11.67 37.17
C ARG A 448 -48.57 12.10 37.49
N ARG A 449 -49.56 11.60 36.74
CA ARG A 449 -50.97 11.97 36.88
C ARG A 449 -51.72 11.11 37.91
N LEU A 450 -51.20 9.94 38.27
CA LEU A 450 -51.81 9.01 39.22
C LEU A 450 -52.14 9.71 40.55
N ARG A 451 -53.43 9.78 40.88
CA ARG A 451 -53.92 10.25 42.18
C ARG A 451 -54.67 9.11 42.86
N LEU A 452 -54.08 8.54 43.91
CA LEU A 452 -54.73 7.47 44.68
C LEU A 452 -55.89 8.05 45.50
N ARG A 453 -57.11 7.62 45.20
CA ARG A 453 -58.35 8.07 45.83
C ARG A 453 -59.06 6.88 46.48
N ARG A 454 -59.38 7.01 47.78
CA ARG A 454 -60.37 6.14 48.42
C ARG A 454 -61.75 6.66 47.99
N ARG A 455 -62.75 5.77 47.78
CA ARG A 455 -64.13 6.24 47.53
C ARG A 455 -64.52 7.17 48.69
N ALA A 456 -65.19 8.27 48.36
CA ALA A 456 -65.80 9.15 49.36
C ALA A 456 -66.88 8.40 50.13
#